data_AF-D0CE50-F1
#
_entry.id   AF-D0CE50-F1
#
_cell.length_a   1.000
_cell.length_b   1.000
_cell.length_c   1.000
_cell.angle_alpha   90.00
_cell.angle_beta   90.00
_cell.angle_gamma   90.00
#
_symmetry.space_group_name_H-M   'P 1'
#
loop_
_entity.id
_entity.type
_entity.pdbx_description
1 polymer ?
#
loop_
_entity_poly.entity_id
_entity_poly.type
_entity_poly.pdbx_seq_one_letter_code
_entity_poly.pdbx_strand_id
1 'polypeptide(L)'
;MIDFVKELSACRVEGTKLPFYPEKVQGYTEKEVELIAKNLNLDIHGQFREFLLQMGRCSGGLIWSDEFYMYKNLWNPNKFRHAQQSEKEDLGYILTSKGKLDPVDMKMFYLSREYETYFYYLLTAENDDFIWSLHDADDCVLEKTNITLLEYLKDYVFEKTKRNRFVDFGLTEEQINRSITGRLL
;
A
#
# COMPACT_ATOMS: atom_id res chain seq x y z
N MET A 1 -5.84 13.55 -13.64
CA MET A 1 -4.94 12.40 -13.59
C MET A 1 -3.72 12.82 -12.81
N ILE A 2 -3.54 12.24 -11.63
CA ILE A 2 -2.39 12.51 -10.76
C ILE A 2 -1.21 11.73 -11.34
N ASP A 3 -0.04 12.35 -11.41
CA ASP A 3 1.21 11.67 -11.76
C ASP A 3 1.92 11.26 -10.47
N PHE A 4 1.64 10.05 -9.98
CA PHE A 4 2.21 9.52 -8.75
C PHE A 4 3.73 9.46 -8.84
N VAL A 5 4.28 9.08 -9.99
CA VAL A 5 5.74 8.94 -10.15
C VAL A 5 6.41 10.29 -9.93
N LYS A 6 5.89 11.35 -10.57
CA LYS A 6 6.40 12.71 -10.42
C LYS A 6 6.22 13.26 -9.01
N GLU A 7 5.01 13.15 -8.46
CA GLU A 7 4.67 13.69 -7.13
C GLU A 7 5.52 13.04 -6.03
N LEU A 8 5.68 11.71 -6.08
CA LEU A 8 6.49 10.98 -5.09
C LEU A 8 7.98 11.22 -5.28
N SER A 9 8.46 11.28 -6.52
CA SER A 9 9.88 11.57 -6.79
C SER A 9 10.29 12.95 -6.25
N ALA A 10 9.40 13.94 -6.32
CA ALA A 10 9.63 15.28 -5.80
C ALA A 10 9.75 15.34 -4.27
N CYS A 11 9.22 14.35 -3.55
CA CYS A 11 9.29 14.25 -2.09
C CYS A 11 10.60 13.63 -1.58
N ARG A 12 11.43 13.07 -2.47
CA ARG A 12 12.68 12.42 -2.07
C ARG A 12 13.67 13.45 -1.51
N VAL A 13 14.27 13.15 -0.37
CA VAL A 13 15.28 14.01 0.25
C VAL A 13 16.60 13.99 -0.54
N GLU A 14 17.14 15.18 -0.80
CA GLU A 14 18.41 15.36 -1.50
C GLU A 14 19.59 14.67 -0.77
N GLY A 15 20.39 13.94 -1.55
CA GLY A 15 21.55 13.20 -1.05
C GLY A 15 21.19 11.87 -0.38
N THR A 16 19.94 11.42 -0.45
CA THR A 16 19.59 10.06 -0.03
C THR A 16 20.32 9.01 -0.87
N LYS A 17 20.83 7.96 -0.21
CA LYS A 17 21.43 6.80 -0.86
C LYS A 17 20.43 5.69 -1.19
N LEU A 18 19.16 5.86 -0.79
CA LEU A 18 18.10 4.91 -1.09
C LEU A 18 17.92 4.82 -2.61
N PRO A 19 18.04 3.63 -3.24
CA PRO A 19 17.98 3.52 -4.69
C PRO A 19 16.64 4.00 -5.27
N PHE A 20 16.69 4.58 -6.47
CA PHE A 20 15.51 4.88 -7.28
C PHE A 20 15.85 4.68 -8.76
N TYR A 21 15.02 3.86 -9.40
CA TYR A 21 15.14 3.38 -10.77
C TYR A 21 13.88 3.80 -11.53
N PRO A 22 13.77 5.08 -11.94
CA PRO A 22 12.59 5.58 -12.63
C PRO A 22 12.24 4.76 -13.89
N GLU A 23 13.25 4.21 -14.57
CA GLU A 23 13.09 3.35 -15.74
C GLU A 23 12.47 1.98 -15.44
N LYS A 24 12.53 1.54 -14.18
CA LYS A 24 11.88 0.30 -13.72
C LYS A 24 10.44 0.51 -13.28
N VAL A 25 9.99 1.76 -13.13
CA VAL A 25 8.61 2.05 -12.69
C VAL A 25 7.65 1.50 -13.74
N GLN A 26 6.73 0.65 -13.29
CA GLN A 26 5.79 -0.02 -14.17
C GLN A 26 4.46 -0.21 -13.44
N GLY A 27 3.37 0.14 -14.10
CA GLY A 27 2.03 -0.16 -13.62
C GLY A 27 1.42 -1.39 -14.27
N TYR A 28 0.30 -1.82 -13.71
CA TYR A 28 -0.55 -2.83 -14.33
C TYR A 28 -1.25 -2.24 -15.57
N THR A 29 -1.58 -3.09 -16.53
CA THR A 29 -2.50 -2.71 -17.60
C THR A 29 -3.93 -2.62 -17.07
N GLU A 30 -4.83 -1.97 -17.81
CA GLU A 30 -6.26 -1.89 -17.45
C GLU A 30 -6.88 -3.27 -17.18
N LYS A 31 -6.62 -4.22 -18.08
CA LYS A 31 -7.11 -5.61 -17.94
C LYS A 31 -6.59 -6.30 -16.69
N GLU A 32 -5.36 -5.98 -16.30
CA GLU A 32 -4.73 -6.51 -15.10
C GLU A 32 -5.33 -5.89 -13.85
N VAL A 33 -5.61 -4.58 -13.85
CA VAL A 33 -6.33 -3.92 -12.76
C VAL A 33 -7.74 -4.50 -12.60
N GLU A 34 -8.48 -4.72 -13.69
CA GLU A 34 -9.77 -5.40 -13.66
C GLU A 34 -9.68 -6.82 -13.07
N LEU A 35 -8.62 -7.56 -13.42
CA LEU A 35 -8.37 -8.89 -12.88
C LEU A 35 -8.04 -8.85 -11.37
N ILE A 36 -7.24 -7.88 -10.93
CA ILE A 36 -6.95 -7.65 -9.50
C ILE A 36 -8.25 -7.33 -8.76
N ALA A 37 -9.05 -6.39 -9.27
CA ALA A 37 -10.33 -6.00 -8.69
C ALA A 37 -11.24 -7.22 -8.47
N LYS A 38 -11.39 -8.04 -9.52
CA LYS A 38 -12.19 -9.28 -9.45
C LYS A 38 -11.60 -10.30 -8.47
N ASN A 39 -10.30 -10.55 -8.53
CA ASN A 39 -9.64 -11.61 -7.76
C ASN A 39 -9.58 -11.31 -6.26
N LEU A 40 -9.50 -10.04 -5.89
CA LEU A 40 -9.40 -9.57 -4.51
C LEU A 40 -10.72 -8.98 -3.98
N ASN A 41 -11.79 -9.03 -4.77
CA ASN A 41 -13.09 -8.43 -4.44
C ASN A 41 -12.95 -6.96 -4.03
N LEU A 42 -12.39 -6.12 -4.91
CA LEU A 42 -12.13 -4.70 -4.69
C LEU A 42 -12.87 -3.84 -5.71
N ASP A 43 -13.27 -2.64 -5.28
CA ASP A 43 -13.76 -1.59 -6.18
C ASP A 43 -12.62 -0.62 -6.49
N ILE A 44 -11.85 -0.89 -7.55
CA ILE A 44 -10.65 -0.09 -7.86
C ILE A 44 -11.02 1.17 -8.65
N HIS A 45 -10.91 2.34 -8.01
CA HIS A 45 -11.21 3.65 -8.57
C HIS A 45 -10.22 4.72 -8.07
N GLY A 46 -10.44 5.98 -8.46
CA GLY A 46 -9.73 7.14 -7.94
C GLY A 46 -8.20 7.02 -7.96
N GLN A 47 -7.58 7.50 -6.89
CA GLN A 47 -6.14 7.46 -6.68
C GLN A 47 -5.59 6.04 -6.62
N PHE A 48 -6.35 5.07 -6.09
CA PHE A 48 -5.89 3.70 -6.02
C PHE A 48 -5.72 3.09 -7.42
N ARG A 49 -6.66 3.36 -8.32
CA ARG A 49 -6.56 2.96 -9.73
C ARG A 49 -5.38 3.61 -10.42
N GLU A 50 -5.22 4.93 -10.27
CA GLU A 50 -4.12 5.68 -10.88
C GLU A 50 -2.75 5.18 -10.38
N PHE A 51 -2.64 4.89 -9.09
CA PHE A 51 -1.46 4.29 -8.48
C PHE A 51 -1.12 2.91 -9.08
N LEU A 52 -2.10 2.00 -9.18
CA LEU A 52 -1.88 0.67 -9.73
C LEU A 52 -1.46 0.70 -11.21
N LEU A 53 -2.06 1.61 -12.00
CA LEU A 53 -1.74 1.80 -13.42
C LEU A 53 -0.38 2.46 -13.69
N GLN A 54 0.18 3.14 -12.70
CA GLN A 54 1.48 3.81 -12.86
C GLN A 54 2.63 3.00 -12.29
N MET A 55 2.44 2.37 -11.12
CA MET A 55 3.56 1.76 -10.40
C MET A 55 3.20 0.45 -9.68
N GLY A 56 1.99 -0.07 -9.85
CA GLY A 56 1.55 -1.28 -9.16
C GLY A 56 2.35 -2.54 -9.48
N ARG A 57 2.98 -2.65 -10.66
CA ARG A 57 3.86 -3.78 -11.02
C ARG A 57 5.28 -3.61 -10.50
N CYS A 58 5.78 -2.38 -10.49
CA CYS A 58 7.08 -2.04 -9.96
C CYS A 58 7.11 -0.57 -9.55
N SER A 59 7.49 -0.29 -8.31
CA SER A 59 7.57 1.07 -7.78
C SER A 59 8.84 1.83 -8.19
N GLY A 60 9.80 1.15 -8.82
CA GLY A 60 11.13 1.68 -9.10
C GLY A 60 11.93 2.06 -7.85
N GLY A 61 11.49 1.71 -6.63
CA GLY A 61 12.12 2.17 -5.38
C GLY A 61 11.57 3.48 -4.82
N LEU A 62 10.43 3.95 -5.32
CA LEU A 62 9.64 4.97 -4.60
C LEU A 62 8.98 4.36 -3.36
N ILE A 63 8.50 3.12 -3.48
CA ILE A 63 7.81 2.42 -2.40
C ILE A 63 8.50 1.07 -2.18
N TRP A 64 8.78 0.74 -0.91
CA TRP A 64 9.54 -0.45 -0.55
C TRP A 64 8.68 -1.46 0.20
N SER A 65 9.06 -2.72 0.04
CA SER A 65 8.29 -3.83 0.56
C SER A 65 8.26 -3.92 2.08
N ASP A 66 9.16 -3.30 2.82
CA ASP A 66 9.18 -3.41 4.28
C ASP A 66 7.88 -2.92 4.93
N GLU A 67 7.37 -1.78 4.48
CA GLU A 67 6.07 -1.27 4.92
C GLU A 67 4.91 -1.76 4.03
N PHE A 68 5.11 -1.89 2.71
CA PHE A 68 4.01 -2.12 1.77
C PHE A 68 3.87 -3.57 1.33
N TYR A 69 2.74 -4.17 1.67
CA TYR A 69 2.49 -5.59 1.48
C TYR A 69 2.47 -6.02 0.02
N MET A 70 1.97 -5.17 -0.86
CA MET A 70 1.89 -5.50 -2.29
C MET A 70 3.26 -5.69 -2.95
N TYR A 71 4.34 -5.19 -2.35
CA TYR A 71 5.71 -5.38 -2.83
C TYR A 71 6.48 -6.45 -2.04
N LYS A 72 5.92 -7.00 -0.95
CA LYS A 72 6.57 -8.08 -0.17
C LYS A 72 6.60 -9.36 -0.98
N ASN A 73 7.79 -9.92 -1.18
CA ASN A 73 8.00 -11.19 -1.88
C ASN A 73 7.20 -12.38 -1.30
N LEU A 74 6.89 -12.35 -0.01
CA LEU A 74 6.09 -13.37 0.65
C LEU A 74 4.59 -13.22 0.35
N TRP A 75 4.15 -12.11 -0.22
CA TRP A 75 2.76 -11.84 -0.56
C TRP A 75 2.45 -12.27 -1.99
N ASN A 76 1.19 -12.63 -2.18
CA ASN A 76 0.62 -13.07 -3.44
C ASN A 76 -0.92 -12.89 -3.35
N PRO A 77 -1.66 -13.03 -4.46
CA PRO A 77 -3.10 -12.80 -4.45
C PRO A 77 -3.88 -13.65 -3.44
N ASN A 78 -3.44 -14.90 -3.18
CA ASN A 78 -4.07 -15.75 -2.17
C ASN A 78 -3.88 -15.18 -0.77
N LYS A 79 -2.69 -14.68 -0.44
CA LYS A 79 -2.45 -14.06 0.87
C LYS A 79 -3.24 -12.78 1.07
N PHE A 80 -3.44 -11.97 0.05
CA PHE A 80 -4.33 -10.81 0.13
C PHE A 80 -5.76 -11.22 0.48
N ARG A 81 -6.30 -12.22 -0.22
CA ARG A 81 -7.62 -12.77 0.10
C ARG A 81 -7.71 -13.34 1.51
N HIS A 82 -6.70 -14.10 1.93
CA HIS A 82 -6.65 -14.66 3.28
C HIS A 82 -6.54 -13.57 4.34
N ALA A 83 -5.77 -12.51 4.11
CA ALA A 83 -5.70 -11.37 5.02
C ALA A 83 -7.06 -10.71 5.16
N GLN A 84 -7.78 -10.43 4.06
CA GLN A 84 -9.14 -9.87 4.12
C GLN A 84 -10.11 -10.74 4.93
N GLN A 85 -10.02 -12.07 4.79
CA GLN A 85 -10.83 -13.01 5.55
C GLN A 85 -10.41 -13.13 7.02
N SER A 86 -9.11 -13.14 7.31
CA SER A 86 -8.59 -13.16 8.68
C SER A 86 -9.01 -11.90 9.42
N GLU A 87 -8.90 -10.73 8.79
CA GLU A 87 -9.35 -9.47 9.37
C GLU A 87 -10.87 -9.48 9.63
N LYS A 88 -11.66 -10.15 8.79
CA LYS A 88 -13.08 -10.38 9.09
C LYS A 88 -13.29 -11.26 10.32
N GLU A 89 -12.41 -12.20 10.61
CA GLU A 89 -12.52 -13.07 11.79
C GLU A 89 -11.99 -12.36 13.05
N ASP A 90 -10.83 -11.72 12.94
CA ASP A 90 -10.10 -11.04 14.02
C ASP A 90 -10.70 -9.67 14.34
N LEU A 91 -10.80 -8.78 13.33
CA LEU A 91 -11.44 -7.48 13.46
C LEU A 91 -12.95 -7.56 13.40
N GLY A 92 -13.56 -8.55 12.74
CA GLY A 92 -15.01 -8.64 12.71
C GLY A 92 -15.59 -8.75 14.11
N TYR A 93 -14.95 -9.44 15.06
CA TYR A 93 -15.39 -9.44 16.46
C TYR A 93 -15.29 -8.04 17.12
N ILE A 94 -14.20 -7.31 16.85
CA ILE A 94 -13.92 -6.00 17.44
C ILE A 94 -14.79 -4.89 16.81
N LEU A 95 -14.99 -4.93 15.48
CA LEU A 95 -15.73 -3.95 14.69
C LEU A 95 -17.25 -4.18 14.78
N THR A 96 -17.72 -5.44 14.77
CA THR A 96 -19.16 -5.74 14.90
C THR A 96 -19.70 -5.47 16.30
N SER A 97 -18.90 -5.62 17.37
CA SER A 97 -19.34 -5.35 18.75
C SER A 97 -19.62 -3.86 19.03
N LYS A 98 -19.11 -2.94 18.19
CA LYS A 98 -19.39 -1.50 18.23
C LYS A 98 -20.33 -1.02 17.09
N GLY A 99 -20.94 -1.94 16.33
CA GLY A 99 -21.92 -1.65 15.28
C GLY A 99 -21.33 -1.11 13.97
N LYS A 100 -20.09 -1.45 13.60
CA LYS A 100 -19.40 -0.85 12.45
C LYS A 100 -18.76 -1.88 11.51
N LEU A 101 -18.93 -1.61 10.21
CA LEU A 101 -18.14 -2.01 9.03
C LEU A 101 -17.58 -3.46 8.99
N ASP A 102 -18.16 -4.32 8.16
CA ASP A 102 -17.57 -5.64 7.82
C ASP A 102 -16.42 -5.44 6.80
N PRO A 103 -15.18 -5.89 7.08
CA PRO A 103 -14.04 -5.69 6.18
C PRO A 103 -14.21 -6.26 4.77
N VAL A 104 -14.98 -7.34 4.62
CA VAL A 104 -15.28 -7.95 3.32
C VAL A 104 -16.33 -7.12 2.57
N ASP A 105 -17.37 -6.63 3.26
CA ASP A 105 -18.38 -5.75 2.64
C ASP A 105 -17.77 -4.41 2.23
N MET A 106 -16.83 -3.89 3.03
CA MET A 106 -16.08 -2.67 2.74
C MET A 106 -14.98 -2.87 1.69
N LYS A 107 -14.78 -4.11 1.23
CA LYS A 107 -13.77 -4.47 0.23
C LYS A 107 -12.40 -3.90 0.61
N MET A 108 -11.98 -4.23 1.83
CA MET A 108 -10.76 -3.72 2.44
C MET A 108 -9.53 -4.20 1.68
N PHE A 109 -8.59 -3.30 1.39
CA PHE A 109 -7.28 -3.61 0.85
C PHE A 109 -6.20 -3.29 1.87
N TYR A 110 -5.35 -4.28 2.18
CA TYR A 110 -4.23 -4.11 3.09
C TYR A 110 -3.09 -3.37 2.38
N LEU A 111 -2.88 -2.09 2.73
CA LEU A 111 -1.89 -1.23 2.08
C LEU A 111 -0.49 -1.41 2.69
N SER A 112 -0.34 -1.01 3.96
CA SER A 112 0.95 -0.94 4.63
C SER A 112 0.83 -1.19 6.13
N ARG A 113 1.98 -1.47 6.76
CA ARG A 113 2.13 -1.54 8.21
C ARG A 113 3.38 -0.80 8.65
N GLU A 114 3.25 0.00 9.69
CA GLU A 114 4.32 0.79 10.29
C GLU A 114 4.49 0.45 11.77
N TYR A 115 5.73 0.50 12.25
CA TYR A 115 6.13 0.25 13.66
C TYR A 115 5.54 -1.04 14.28
N GLU A 116 5.23 -2.04 13.45
CA GLU A 116 4.56 -3.29 13.82
C GLU A 116 3.12 -3.17 14.32
N THR A 117 2.68 -2.02 14.83
CA THR A 117 1.36 -1.83 15.47
C THR A 117 0.39 -0.92 14.72
N TYR A 118 0.84 -0.21 13.68
CA TYR A 118 -0.02 0.67 12.87
C TYR A 118 -0.30 0.03 11.52
N PHE A 119 -1.58 -0.16 11.22
CA PHE A 119 -2.09 -0.82 10.03
C PHE A 119 -2.87 0.17 9.19
N TYR A 120 -2.59 0.21 7.89
CA TYR A 120 -3.24 1.13 6.97
C TYR A 120 -3.93 0.37 5.84
N TYR A 121 -5.14 0.84 5.52
CA TYR A 121 -6.04 0.18 4.59
C TYR A 121 -6.67 1.18 3.62
N LEU A 122 -7.16 0.65 2.51
CA LEU A 122 -8.14 1.31 1.66
C LEU A 122 -9.46 0.55 1.78
N LEU A 123 -10.56 1.24 2.12
CA LEU A 123 -11.90 0.65 2.07
C LEU A 123 -12.52 0.98 0.72
N THR A 124 -12.34 0.08 -0.25
CA THR A 124 -12.59 0.42 -1.66
C THR A 124 -14.07 0.63 -1.98
N ALA A 125 -14.98 0.09 -1.16
CA ALA A 125 -16.43 0.33 -1.29
C ALA A 125 -16.86 1.77 -0.97
N GLU A 126 -16.06 2.55 -0.22
CA GLU A 126 -16.39 3.95 0.15
C GLU A 126 -16.33 4.91 -1.05
N ASN A 127 -15.72 4.48 -2.16
CA ASN A 127 -15.59 5.28 -3.38
C ASN A 127 -14.90 6.64 -3.18
N ASP A 128 -13.87 6.68 -2.33
CA ASP A 128 -12.99 7.83 -2.11
C ASP A 128 -11.51 7.45 -2.03
N ASP A 129 -10.66 8.46 -1.84
CA ASP A 129 -9.19 8.31 -1.86
C ASP A 129 -8.55 8.24 -0.46
N PHE A 130 -9.34 8.17 0.61
CA PHE A 130 -8.84 8.31 1.98
C PHE A 130 -8.27 7.00 2.54
N ILE A 131 -7.17 7.14 3.29
CA ILE A 131 -6.60 6.02 4.05
C ILE A 131 -7.43 5.79 5.31
N TRP A 132 -7.58 4.52 5.67
CA TRP A 132 -8.09 4.10 6.96
C TRP A 132 -6.95 3.54 7.80
N SER A 133 -6.92 3.88 9.09
CA SER A 133 -5.90 3.42 10.03
C SER A 133 -6.50 2.59 11.15
N LEU A 134 -5.73 1.60 11.59
CA LEU A 134 -6.02 0.82 12.78
C LEU A 134 -4.74 0.73 13.61
N HIS A 135 -4.88 0.99 14.91
CA HIS A 135 -3.80 0.84 15.87
C HIS A 135 -4.07 -0.38 16.73
N ASP A 136 -3.12 -1.33 16.73
CA ASP A 136 -3.16 -2.54 17.55
C ASP A 136 -2.86 -2.18 19.03
N ALA A 137 -3.88 -1.64 19.68
CA ALA A 137 -3.93 -1.31 21.09
C ALA A 137 -5.23 -1.88 21.70
N ASP A 138 -5.34 -1.86 23.02
CA ASP A 138 -6.46 -2.49 23.75
C ASP A 138 -7.86 -2.04 23.28
N ASP A 139 -7.99 -0.83 22.75
CA ASP A 139 -9.26 -0.25 22.25
C ASP A 139 -9.48 -0.36 20.73
N CYS A 140 -8.55 -0.99 20.00
CA CYS A 140 -8.51 -1.24 18.55
C CYS A 140 -9.71 -0.69 17.75
N VAL A 141 -9.52 0.47 17.10
CA VAL A 141 -10.54 1.13 16.29
C VAL A 141 -10.02 1.34 14.87
N LEU A 142 -10.84 0.96 13.88
CA LEU A 142 -10.64 1.33 12.49
C LEU A 142 -11.21 2.73 12.25
N GLU A 143 -10.36 3.67 11.85
CA GLU A 143 -10.69 5.08 11.70
C GLU A 143 -10.40 5.59 10.29
N LYS A 144 -11.34 6.35 9.74
CA LYS A 144 -11.14 7.07 8.47
C LYS A 144 -10.26 8.27 8.75
N THR A 145 -9.12 8.35 8.06
CA THR A 145 -8.26 9.53 8.14
C THR A 145 -8.77 10.62 7.19
N ASN A 146 -8.28 11.85 7.37
CA ASN A 146 -8.45 12.93 6.39
C ASN A 146 -7.26 13.01 5.43
N ILE A 147 -6.50 11.91 5.27
CA ILE A 147 -5.29 11.84 4.46
C ILE A 147 -5.58 10.98 3.24
N THR A 148 -5.36 11.53 2.04
CA THR A 148 -5.51 10.78 0.79
C THR A 148 -4.35 9.82 0.55
N LEU A 149 -4.53 8.83 -0.32
CA LEU A 149 -3.46 7.90 -0.71
C LEU A 149 -2.20 8.64 -1.20
N LEU A 150 -2.34 9.67 -2.02
CA LEU A 150 -1.22 10.47 -2.50
C LEU A 150 -0.48 11.15 -1.35
N GLU A 151 -1.20 11.80 -0.43
CA GLU A 151 -0.58 12.51 0.70
C GLU A 151 0.16 11.53 1.62
N TYR A 152 -0.45 10.38 1.91
CA TYR A 152 0.18 9.31 2.69
C TYR A 152 1.48 8.82 2.02
N LEU A 153 1.45 8.54 0.71
CA LEU A 153 2.64 8.09 -0.01
C LEU A 153 3.72 9.17 -0.11
N LYS A 154 3.35 10.46 -0.22
CA LYS A 154 4.30 11.58 -0.22
C LYS A 154 5.05 11.67 1.10
N ASP A 155 4.33 11.58 2.22
CA ASP A 155 4.93 11.57 3.56
C ASP A 155 5.85 10.36 3.74
N TYR A 156 5.38 9.17 3.33
CA TYR A 156 6.20 7.96 3.35
C TYR A 156 7.54 8.15 2.61
N VAL A 157 7.51 8.62 1.35
CA VAL A 157 8.74 8.78 0.56
C VAL A 157 9.69 9.79 1.21
N PHE A 158 9.16 10.89 1.71
CA PHE A 158 9.94 11.90 2.42
C PHE A 158 10.62 11.29 3.65
N GLU A 159 9.86 10.67 4.54
CA GLU A 159 10.38 10.09 5.79
C GLU A 159 11.35 8.93 5.53
N LYS A 160 11.04 8.06 4.57
CA LYS A 160 11.90 6.93 4.19
C LYS A 160 13.25 7.40 3.67
N THR A 161 13.26 8.36 2.74
CA THR A 161 14.50 8.88 2.16
C THR A 161 15.31 9.70 3.15
N LYS A 162 14.65 10.43 4.06
CA LYS A 162 15.26 11.17 5.17
C LYS A 162 15.96 10.24 6.15
N ARG A 163 15.29 9.17 6.61
CA ARG A 163 15.87 8.19 7.56
C ARG A 163 17.05 7.43 6.96
N ASN A 164 17.01 7.17 5.65
CA ASN A 164 18.06 6.44 4.94
C ASN A 164 19.10 7.35 4.28
N ARG A 165 19.15 8.65 4.65
CA ARG A 165 20.06 9.60 4.00
C ARG A 165 21.54 9.22 4.14
N PHE A 166 21.89 8.65 5.29
CA PHE A 166 23.28 8.30 5.63
C PHE A 166 23.50 6.80 5.77
N VAL A 167 22.54 5.98 5.34
CA VAL A 167 22.62 4.52 5.41
C VAL A 167 23.18 4.00 4.09
N ASP A 168 24.25 3.20 4.15
CA ASP A 168 24.75 2.51 2.97
C ASP A 168 23.83 1.33 2.60
N PHE A 169 23.22 1.42 1.42
CA PHE A 169 22.27 0.43 0.93
C PHE A 169 23.02 -0.73 0.24
N GLY A 170 23.49 -1.68 1.05
CA GLY A 170 24.26 -2.85 0.59
C GLY A 170 23.44 -3.99 -0.03
N LEU A 171 22.27 -3.69 -0.62
CA LEU A 171 21.43 -4.71 -1.25
C LEU A 171 21.91 -5.05 -2.66
N THR A 172 21.84 -6.32 -3.03
CA THR A 172 22.03 -6.74 -4.42
C THR A 172 20.87 -6.28 -5.30
N GLU A 173 21.09 -6.23 -6.61
CA GLU A 173 20.01 -5.89 -7.55
C GLU A 173 18.82 -6.85 -7.42
N GLU A 174 19.07 -8.14 -7.19
CA GLU A 174 18.04 -9.14 -6.97
C GLU A 174 17.20 -8.84 -5.72
N GLN A 175 17.86 -8.46 -4.61
CA GLN A 175 17.17 -8.07 -3.38
C GLN A 175 16.32 -6.81 -3.60
N ILE A 176 16.86 -5.81 -4.29
CA ILE A 176 16.11 -4.59 -4.60
C ILE A 176 14.90 -4.91 -5.47
N ASN A 177 15.08 -5.63 -6.57
CA ASN A 177 13.99 -6.03 -7.47
C ASN A 177 12.89 -6.77 -6.70
N ARG A 178 13.25 -7.66 -5.77
CA ARG A 178 12.27 -8.37 -4.92
C ARG A 178 11.45 -7.44 -4.04
N SER A 179 12.02 -6.34 -3.57
CA SER A 179 11.42 -5.38 -2.64
C SER A 179 10.62 -4.25 -3.30
N ILE A 180 10.64 -4.15 -4.62
CA ILE A 180 9.93 -3.11 -5.38
C ILE A 180 8.93 -3.67 -6.39
N THR A 181 8.88 -5.00 -6.58
CA THR A 181 7.99 -5.67 -7.55
C THR A 181 6.66 -6.06 -6.93
N GLY A 182 5.56 -5.64 -7.57
CA GLY A 182 4.19 -5.89 -7.15
C GLY A 182 3.78 -7.37 -7.24
N ARG A 183 2.91 -7.79 -6.31
CA ARG A 183 2.48 -9.18 -6.11
C ARG A 183 0.95 -9.35 -6.10
N LEU A 184 0.24 -8.45 -6.77
CA LEU A 184 -1.22 -8.49 -6.85
C LEU A 184 -1.77 -9.39 -7.96
N LEU A 185 -0.89 -9.91 -8.82
CA LEU A 185 -1.20 -10.90 -9.86
C LEU A 185 -0.22 -12.06 -9.84
#